data_AF-A0A0F5JQL7-F1
#
_entry.id   AF-A0A0F5JQL7-F1
#
_cell.length_a   1.000
_cell.length_b   1.000
_cell.length_c   1.000
_cell.angle_alpha   90.00
_cell.angle_beta   90.00
_cell.angle_gamma   90.00
#
_symmetry.space_group_name_H-M   'P 1'
#
loop_
_entity.id
_entity.type
_entity.pdbx_description
1 polymer ?
#
loop_
_entity_poly.entity_id
_entity_poly.type
_entity_poly.pdbx_seq_one_letter_code
_entity_poly.pdbx_strand_id
1 'polypeptide(L)'
;MELETFKITVLPLRDKLINFSLRLMQEKADAEDIVQETFLKLWYIREKLDGYNSVEALAMQVTKNLALDKLRARRPEGPDIETLSLDSGYRSPAEQLEQQDAAARIR
;
A
#
# COMPACT_ATOMS: atom_id res chain seq x y z
N MET A 1 -2.38 -1.67 -30.16
CA MET A 1 -1.22 -2.56 -30.27
C MET A 1 -1.64 -4.01 -30.53
N GLU A 2 -1.08 -4.62 -31.57
CA GLU A 2 -1.26 -6.05 -31.91
C GLU A 2 -0.55 -7.00 -30.94
N LEU A 3 -0.98 -8.26 -30.89
CA LEU A 3 -0.43 -9.28 -29.98
C LEU A 3 1.09 -9.47 -30.13
N GLU A 4 1.58 -9.57 -31.36
CA GLU A 4 3.02 -9.80 -31.59
C GLU A 4 3.85 -8.59 -31.18
N THR A 5 3.37 -7.37 -31.46
CA THR A 5 4.00 -6.13 -30.99
C THR A 5 4.02 -6.06 -29.46
N PHE A 6 2.92 -6.44 -28.80
CA PHE A 6 2.86 -6.50 -27.34
C PHE A 6 3.92 -7.45 -26.77
N LYS A 7 4.06 -8.65 -27.35
CA LYS A 7 5.05 -9.63 -26.89
C LYS A 7 6.48 -9.09 -26.97
N ILE A 8 6.85 -8.46 -28.07
CA ILE A 8 8.22 -7.95 -28.27
C ILE A 8 8.51 -6.68 -27.44
N THR A 9 7.49 -5.89 -27.09
CA THR A 9 7.67 -4.64 -26.36
C THR A 9 7.52 -4.82 -24.84
N VAL A 10 6.57 -5.64 -24.39
CA VAL A 10 6.19 -5.73 -22.97
C VAL A 10 6.88 -6.90 -22.26
N LEU A 11 6.95 -8.09 -22.86
CA LEU A 11 7.50 -9.26 -22.18
C LEU A 11 8.99 -9.12 -21.80
N PRO A 12 9.86 -8.48 -22.61
CA PRO A 12 11.24 -8.24 -22.21
C PRO A 12 11.41 -7.37 -20.96
N LEU A 13 10.36 -6.64 -20.55
CA LEU A 13 10.40 -5.83 -19.33
C LEU A 13 10.36 -6.69 -18.07
N ARG A 14 10.00 -7.98 -18.16
CA ARG A 14 9.76 -8.87 -17.01
C ARG A 14 10.89 -8.81 -15.98
N ASP A 15 12.13 -9.03 -16.38
CA ASP A 15 13.25 -9.12 -15.45
C ASP A 15 13.52 -7.77 -14.76
N LYS A 16 13.33 -6.66 -15.49
CA LYS A 16 13.42 -5.31 -14.93
C LYS A 16 12.33 -5.07 -13.88
N LEU A 17 11.09 -5.45 -14.18
CA LEU A 17 9.95 -5.27 -13.27
C LEU A 17 10.05 -6.18 -12.04
N ILE A 18 10.53 -7.42 -12.19
CA ILE A 18 10.77 -8.33 -11.05
C ILE A 18 11.86 -7.77 -10.16
N ASN A 19 13.00 -7.37 -10.71
CA ASN A 19 14.11 -6.80 -9.93
C ASN A 19 13.71 -5.50 -9.22
N PHE A 20 12.84 -4.69 -9.84
CA PHE A 20 12.28 -3.51 -9.20
C PHE A 20 11.32 -3.89 -8.05
N SER A 21 10.39 -4.80 -8.28
CA SER A 21 9.40 -5.25 -7.29
C SER A 21 10.06 -5.95 -6.10
N LEU A 22 11.06 -6.80 -6.33
CA LEU A 22 11.84 -7.48 -5.29
C LEU A 22 12.52 -6.48 -4.34
N ARG A 23 13.06 -5.38 -4.86
CA ARG A 23 13.67 -4.33 -4.03
C ARG A 23 12.66 -3.61 -3.14
N LEU A 24 11.38 -3.58 -3.52
CA LEU A 24 10.33 -2.97 -2.73
C LEU A 24 9.69 -3.95 -1.75
N MET A 25 9.41 -5.19 -2.17
CA MET A 25 8.64 -6.17 -1.39
C MET A 25 9.50 -7.07 -0.50
N GLN A 26 10.76 -7.32 -0.88
CA GLN A 26 11.67 -8.30 -0.24
C GLN A 26 11.12 -9.73 -0.18
N GLU A 27 10.08 -10.04 -0.96
CA GLU A 27 9.44 -11.34 -1.05
C GLU A 27 9.22 -11.67 -2.54
N LYS A 28 9.55 -12.90 -2.94
CA LYS A 28 9.63 -13.29 -4.34
C LYS A 28 8.24 -13.54 -4.94
N ALA A 29 7.36 -14.24 -4.22
CA ALA A 29 6.01 -14.53 -4.71
C ALA A 29 5.23 -13.21 -4.96
N ASP A 30 5.35 -12.25 -4.04
CA ASP A 30 4.74 -10.93 -4.17
C ASP A 30 5.26 -10.16 -5.38
N ALA A 31 6.57 -10.22 -5.62
CA ALA A 31 7.18 -9.56 -6.76
C ALA A 31 6.69 -10.19 -8.08
N GLU A 32 6.58 -11.52 -8.14
CA GLU A 32 6.04 -12.24 -9.29
C GLU A 32 4.56 -11.90 -9.53
N ASP A 33 3.74 -11.82 -8.47
CA ASP A 33 2.33 -11.44 -8.55
C ASP A 33 2.16 -10.00 -9.07
N ILE A 34 2.95 -9.06 -8.56
CA ILE A 34 2.91 -7.65 -9.00
C ILE A 34 3.24 -7.54 -10.50
N VAL A 35 4.23 -8.30 -10.98
CA VAL A 35 4.61 -8.29 -12.40
C VAL A 35 3.54 -8.93 -13.27
N GLN A 36 2.94 -10.03 -12.82
CA GLN A 36 1.80 -10.64 -13.51
C GLN A 36 0.62 -9.68 -13.63
N GLU A 37 0.23 -9.03 -12.52
CA GLU A 37 -0.85 -8.05 -12.51
C GLU A 37 -0.50 -6.83 -13.38
N THR A 38 0.75 -6.39 -13.40
CA THR A 38 1.22 -5.33 -14.31
C THR A 38 0.98 -5.71 -15.77
N PHE A 39 1.38 -6.92 -16.18
CA PHE A 39 1.18 -7.39 -17.55
C PHE A 39 -0.30 -7.54 -17.92
N LEU A 40 -1.14 -8.02 -17.00
CA LEU A 40 -2.59 -8.09 -17.20
C LEU A 40 -3.20 -6.70 -17.41
N LYS A 41 -2.80 -5.71 -16.60
CA LYS A 41 -3.27 -4.32 -16.76
C LYS A 41 -2.83 -3.72 -18.09
N LEU A 42 -1.57 -3.91 -18.49
CA LEU A 42 -1.05 -3.45 -19.79
C LEU A 42 -1.79 -4.12 -20.95
N TRP A 43 -2.07 -5.42 -20.84
CA TRP A 43 -2.84 -6.17 -21.84
C TRP A 43 -4.27 -5.66 -22.01
N TYR A 44 -4.93 -5.34 -20.89
CA TYR A 44 -6.28 -4.78 -20.88
C TYR A 44 -6.35 -3.44 -21.61
N ILE A 45 -5.30 -2.62 -21.52
CA ILE A 45 -5.23 -1.30 -22.19
C ILE A 45 -4.43 -1.32 -23.51
N ARG A 46 -4.09 -2.49 -24.05
CA ARG A 46 -3.17 -2.64 -25.19
C ARG A 46 -3.54 -1.82 -26.43
N GLU A 47 -4.83 -1.57 -26.65
CA GLU A 47 -5.33 -0.77 -27.76
C GLU A 47 -4.93 0.71 -27.64
N LYS A 48 -4.65 1.18 -26.43
CA LYS A 48 -4.25 2.56 -26.12
C LYS A 48 -2.74 2.74 -25.95
N LEU A 49 -1.97 1.64 -25.88
CA LEU A 49 -0.53 1.69 -25.58
C LEU A 49 0.27 2.46 -26.63
N ASP A 50 -0.15 2.43 -27.89
CA ASP A 50 0.52 3.15 -28.98
C ASP A 50 0.43 4.69 -28.82
N GLY A 51 -0.48 5.17 -27.98
CA GLY A 51 -0.60 6.60 -27.63
C GLY A 51 0.31 7.05 -26.49
N TYR A 52 1.07 6.15 -25.85
CA TYR A 52 2.00 6.51 -24.78
C TYR A 52 3.41 6.71 -25.32
N ASN A 53 4.10 7.74 -24.82
CA ASN A 53 5.50 8.02 -25.19
C ASN A 53 6.46 6.87 -24.85
N SER A 54 6.19 6.12 -23.78
CA SER A 54 6.99 4.98 -23.35
C SER A 54 6.15 3.96 -22.59
N VAL A 55 5.98 2.78 -23.21
CA VAL A 55 5.34 1.62 -22.59
C VAL A 55 6.14 1.13 -21.39
N GLU A 56 7.47 1.22 -21.44
CA GLU A 56 8.33 0.88 -20.31
C GLU A 56 8.07 1.79 -19.10
N ALA A 57 8.01 3.12 -19.31
CA ALA A 57 7.75 4.06 -18.23
C ALA A 57 6.37 3.81 -17.60
N LEU A 58 5.37 3.52 -18.43
CA LEU A 58 4.04 3.14 -17.96
C LEU A 58 4.08 1.85 -17.14
N ALA A 59 4.77 0.81 -17.61
CA ALA A 59 4.92 -0.46 -16.91
C ALA A 59 5.59 -0.26 -15.54
N MET A 60 6.68 0.50 -15.48
CA MET A 60 7.38 0.84 -14.23
C MET A 60 6.45 1.57 -13.24
N GLN A 61 5.64 2.51 -13.73
CA GLN A 61 4.69 3.25 -12.91
C GLN A 61 3.59 2.33 -12.36
N VAL A 62 3.02 1.46 -13.19
CA VAL A 62 1.99 0.50 -12.78
C VAL A 62 2.55 -0.47 -11.73
N THR A 63 3.73 -1.04 -11.97
CA THR A 63 4.42 -1.92 -11.01
C THR A 63 4.68 -1.22 -9.68
N LYS A 64 5.16 0.02 -9.70
CA LYS A 64 5.36 0.83 -8.49
C LYS A 64 4.07 1.04 -7.71
N ASN A 65 2.99 1.41 -8.39
CA ASN A 65 1.70 1.65 -7.74
C ASN A 65 1.20 0.38 -7.06
N LEU A 66 1.20 -0.75 -7.76
CA LEU A 66 0.79 -2.05 -7.22
C LEU A 66 1.62 -2.47 -6.00
N ALA A 67 2.94 -2.31 -6.07
CA ALA A 67 3.83 -2.61 -4.95
C ALA A 67 3.51 -1.73 -3.73
N LEU A 68 3.32 -0.42 -3.93
CA LEU A 68 2.99 0.51 -2.85
C LEU A 68 1.62 0.23 -2.23
N ASP A 69 0.62 -0.10 -3.04
CA ASP A 69 -0.71 -0.44 -2.56
C ASP A 69 -0.69 -1.73 -1.73
N LYS A 70 0.07 -2.74 -2.16
CA LYS A 70 0.28 -3.97 -1.40
C LYS A 70 1.01 -3.71 -0.07
N LEU A 71 2.00 -2.82 -0.05
CA LEU A 71 2.68 -2.39 1.19
C LEU A 71 1.75 -1.63 2.14
N ARG A 72 0.87 -0.77 1.61
CA ARG A 72 -0.12 -0.05 2.41
C ARG A 72 -1.11 -1.03 3.05
N ALA A 73 -1.59 -2.00 2.29
CA ALA A 73 -2.49 -3.04 2.80
C ALA A 73 -1.85 -3.95 3.86
N ARG A 74 -0.51 -4.07 3.87
CA ARG A 74 0.23 -4.82 4.91
C ARG A 74 0.42 -4.06 6.21
N ARG A 75 0.35 -2.73 6.17
CA ARG A 75 0.44 -1.95 7.40
C ARG A 75 -0.84 -2.22 8.19
N PRO A 76 -0.73 -2.70 9.45
CA PRO A 76 -1.86 -2.62 10.37
C PRO A 76 -2.36 -1.18 10.33
N GLU A 77 -3.67 -0.98 10.25
CA GLU A 77 -4.23 0.33 10.60
C GLU A 77 -3.67 0.64 11.99
N GLY A 78 -2.84 1.69 12.06
CA GLY A 78 -2.37 2.16 13.36
C GLY A 78 -3.60 2.46 14.21
N PRO A 79 -3.50 2.37 15.56
CA PRO A 79 -4.63 2.69 16.40
C PRO A 79 -5.18 4.04 15.98
N ASP A 80 -6.50 4.10 15.77
CA ASP A 80 -7.22 5.32 15.41
C ASP A 80 -6.76 6.43 16.36
N ILE A 81 -6.55 7.65 15.87
CA ILE A 81 -6.07 8.76 16.73
C ILE A 81 -7.04 8.99 17.91
N GLU A 82 -8.31 8.62 17.76
CA GLU A 82 -9.28 8.57 18.86
C GLU A 82 -8.92 7.55 19.95
N THR A 83 -8.42 6.37 19.58
CA THR A 83 -7.93 5.34 20.53
C THR A 83 -6.68 5.75 21.29
N LEU A 84 -5.90 6.70 20.77
CA LEU A 84 -4.71 7.27 21.45
C LEU A 84 -5.08 8.30 22.53
N SER A 85 -6.36 8.66 22.69
CA SER A 85 -6.82 9.51 23.81
C SER A 85 -7.03 8.75 25.13
N LEU A 86 -6.62 7.49 25.21
CA LEU A 86 -6.68 6.71 26.44
C LEU A 86 -5.56 7.13 27.39
N ASP A 87 -5.98 7.93 28.37
CA ASP A 87 -5.32 8.27 29.63
C ASP A 87 -4.18 9.31 29.55
N SER A 88 -4.56 10.58 29.37
CA SER A 88 -3.67 11.71 29.67
C SER A 88 -3.42 11.89 31.17
N GLY A 89 -4.03 11.07 32.05
CA GLY A 89 -4.02 11.25 33.50
C GLY A 89 -4.66 12.57 33.96
N TYR A 90 -5.24 13.35 33.04
CA TYR A 90 -5.87 14.63 33.35
C TYR A 90 -7.24 14.38 33.95
N ARG A 91 -7.30 14.35 35.29
CA ARG A 91 -8.57 14.38 36.01
C ARG A 91 -9.02 15.82 36.16
N SER A 92 -10.26 16.09 35.78
CA SER A 92 -10.90 17.37 36.02
C SER A 92 -10.99 17.63 37.54
N PRO A 93 -11.00 18.91 37.99
CA PRO A 93 -11.17 19.24 39.40
C PRO A 93 -12.44 18.64 40.03
N ALA A 94 -13.50 18.43 39.24
CA ALA A 94 -14.74 17.81 39.68
C ALA A 94 -14.56 16.32 40.02
N GLU A 95 -13.86 15.57 39.17
CA GLU A 95 -13.56 14.14 39.40
C GLU A 95 -12.63 13.93 40.60
N GLN A 96 -11.71 14.87 40.84
CA GLN A 96 -10.86 14.86 42.02
C GLN A 96 -11.66 15.07 43.32
N LEU A 97 -12.66 15.97 43.29
CA LEU A 97 -13.54 16.21 44.43
C LEU A 97 -14.43 15.00 44.72
N GLU A 98 -14.99 14.38 43.67
CA GLU A 98 -15.83 13.19 43.79
C GLU A 98 -15.07 11.99 44.38
N GLN A 99 -13.80 11.80 44.02
CA GLN A 99 -12.95 10.76 44.65
C GLN A 99 -12.67 11.04 46.12
N GLN A 100 -12.44 12.29 46.50
CA GLN A 100 -12.23 12.66 47.91
C GLN A 100 -13.48 12.40 48.74
N ASP A 101 -14.64 12.75 48.22
CA ASP A 101 -15.93 12.49 48.87
C ASP A 101 -16.24 10.98 48.97
N ALA A 102 -15.93 10.22 47.92
CA ALA A 102 -16.09 8.76 47.92
C ALA A 102 -15.17 8.09 48.96
N ALA A 103 -13.92 8.54 49.06
CA ALA A 103 -12.97 8.04 50.05
C ALA A 103 -13.35 8.42 51.49
N ALA A 104 -13.94 9.61 51.69
CA ALA A 104 -14.40 10.08 53.00
C ALA A 104 -15.62 9.30 53.52
N ARG A 105 -16.47 8.77 52.63
CA ARG A 105 -17.67 7.99 53.00
C ARG A 105 -17.38 6.55 53.45
N ILE A 106 -16.16 6.06 53.25
CA ILE A 106 -15.75 4.69 53.59
C ILE A 106 -15.08 4.62 54.98
N ARG A 107 -15.00 5.73 55.71
CA ARG A 107 -14.42 5.81 57.06
C ARG A 107 -15.48 6.08 58.12
#